data_AF-A0A535R3T4-F1
#
_entry.id   AF-A0A535R3T4-F1
#
_cell.length_a   1.000
_cell.length_b   1.000
_cell.length_c   1.000
_cell.angle_alpha   90.00
_cell.angle_beta   90.00
_cell.angle_gamma   90.00
#
_symmetry.space_group_name_H-M   'P 1'
#
loop_
_entity.id
_entity.type
_entity.pdbx_description
1 polymer ?
#
loop_
_entity_poly.entity_id
_entity_poly.type
_entity_poly.pdbx_seq_one_letter_code
_entity_poly.pdbx_strand_id
1 'polypeptide(L)'
;MLTLVWSIISERHIFHALRSVLNPQNQWGDFRVGSRPAAVALLLYERAGELCVPFVLRRPDLPDHPGQVALPGGTVKPGEDAWEAAAREVEEEIGVPAADLEPIGAGTPIY
;
A
#
# COMPACT_ATOMS: atom_id res chain seq x y z
N MET A 1 -21.89 -19.77 4.11
CA MET A 1 -22.04 -19.07 2.82
C MET A 1 -22.84 -17.81 3.08
N LEU A 2 -22.15 -16.70 3.31
CA LEU A 2 -22.73 -15.39 3.57
C LEU A 2 -22.03 -14.41 2.65
N THR A 3 -22.72 -14.15 1.54
CA THR A 3 -22.41 -13.18 0.50
C THR A 3 -23.06 -11.85 0.91
N LEU A 4 -22.45 -10.72 0.55
CA LEU A 4 -22.87 -9.31 0.72
C LEU A 4 -22.28 -8.57 1.94
N VAL A 5 -20.98 -8.28 1.90
CA VAL A 5 -20.38 -7.12 2.60
C VAL A 5 -19.92 -6.04 1.60
N TRP A 6 -19.70 -6.42 0.34
CA TRP A 6 -19.14 -5.54 -0.70
C TRP A 6 -20.08 -4.40 -1.14
N SER A 7 -21.41 -4.54 -1.02
CA SER A 7 -22.35 -3.62 -1.69
C SER A 7 -22.79 -2.39 -0.88
N ILE A 8 -22.60 -2.35 0.45
CA ILE A 8 -23.07 -1.21 1.28
C ILE A 8 -21.95 -0.18 1.56
N ILE A 9 -20.68 -0.56 1.35
CA ILE A 9 -19.51 0.28 1.65
C ILE A 9 -19.18 1.25 0.48
N SER A 10 -19.74 0.98 -0.71
CA SER A 10 -19.47 1.65 -2.00
C SER A 10 -19.81 3.14 -2.09
N GLU A 11 -20.44 3.77 -1.08
CA GLU A 11 -20.86 5.19 -1.12
C GLU A 11 -20.07 6.12 -0.18
N ARG A 12 -18.92 5.69 0.35
CA ARG A 12 -18.13 6.53 1.26
C ARG A 12 -17.29 7.55 0.48
N HIS A 13 -17.73 8.80 0.50
CA HIS A 13 -17.10 9.99 -0.13
C HIS A 13 -15.56 10.03 -0.03
N ILE A 14 -14.96 9.44 1.00
CA ILE A 14 -13.51 9.43 1.19
C ILE A 14 -12.76 8.66 0.10
N PHE A 15 -13.28 7.52 -0.39
CA PHE A 15 -12.62 6.78 -1.47
C PHE A 15 -12.70 7.55 -2.79
N HIS A 16 -13.83 8.21 -3.03
CA HIS A 16 -13.99 9.08 -4.20
C HIS A 16 -13.04 10.29 -4.13
N ALA A 17 -12.93 10.93 -2.96
CA ALA A 17 -12.00 12.02 -2.73
C ALA A 17 -10.52 11.56 -2.85
N LEU A 18 -10.18 10.40 -2.31
CA LEU A 18 -8.83 9.83 -2.42
C LEU A 18 -8.49 9.51 -3.88
N ARG A 19 -9.42 8.92 -4.65
CA ARG A 19 -9.23 8.72 -6.10
C ARG A 19 -9.05 10.03 -6.88
N SER A 20 -9.58 11.15 -6.39
CA SER A 20 -9.37 12.45 -7.05
C SER A 20 -8.00 13.10 -6.76
N VAL A 21 -7.34 12.68 -5.67
CA VAL A 21 -6.03 13.20 -5.26
C VAL A 21 -4.89 12.26 -5.65
N LEU A 22 -5.15 10.95 -5.66
CA LEU A 22 -4.20 9.94 -6.08
C LEU A 22 -4.18 9.83 -7.61
N ASN A 23 -2.99 9.78 -8.19
CA ASN A 23 -2.82 9.70 -9.63
C ASN A 23 -3.25 8.33 -10.18
N PRO A 24 -3.62 8.26 -11.48
CA PRO A 24 -4.00 7.02 -12.15
C PRO A 24 -2.93 5.92 -12.01
N GLN A 25 -3.40 4.69 -11.90
CA GLN A 25 -2.67 3.45 -11.60
C GLN A 25 -1.76 2.94 -12.73
N ASN A 26 -1.24 3.84 -13.55
CA ASN A 26 -0.50 3.48 -14.76
C ASN A 26 0.98 3.86 -14.64
N GLN A 27 1.36 4.53 -13.54
CA GLN A 27 2.70 5.09 -13.31
C GLN A 27 3.47 4.33 -12.23
N TRP A 28 3.15 3.05 -11.99
CA TRP A 28 3.86 2.24 -10.99
C TRP A 28 5.32 1.91 -11.38
N GLY A 29 5.76 2.20 -12.61
CA GLY A 29 7.05 1.76 -13.14
C GLY A 29 8.13 2.83 -13.30
N ASP A 30 7.82 4.12 -13.12
CA ASP A 30 8.75 5.20 -13.43
C ASP A 30 9.51 5.69 -12.18
N PHE A 31 10.73 5.20 -12.01
CA PHE A 31 11.66 5.66 -10.97
C PHE A 31 12.79 6.51 -11.56
N ARG A 32 13.27 7.49 -10.80
CA ARG A 32 14.43 8.31 -11.20
C ARG A 32 15.66 7.43 -11.38
N VAL A 33 16.33 7.59 -12.52
CA VAL A 33 17.62 6.91 -12.81
C VAL A 33 18.63 7.21 -11.71
N GLY A 34 19.26 6.16 -11.17
CA GLY A 34 20.23 6.25 -10.08
C GLY A 34 19.65 6.20 -8.66
N SER A 35 18.32 6.11 -8.51
CA SER A 35 17.69 5.83 -7.21
C SER A 35 17.59 4.33 -6.91
N ARG A 36 17.42 3.99 -5.63
CA ARG A 36 17.01 2.64 -5.20
C ARG A 36 15.47 2.60 -5.14
N PRO A 37 14.79 1.94 -6.09
CA PRO A 37 13.34 1.97 -6.15
C PRO A 37 12.74 1.20 -4.96
N ALA A 38 11.78 1.83 -4.30
CA ALA A 38 11.04 1.25 -3.19
C ALA A 38 9.57 1.63 -3.30
N ALA A 39 8.70 0.75 -2.82
CA ALA A 39 7.27 0.97 -2.78
C ALA A 39 6.76 0.85 -1.34
N VAL A 40 5.89 1.78 -0.95
CA VAL A 40 5.32 1.87 0.40
C VAL A 40 3.80 1.91 0.27
N ALA A 41 3.12 1.07 1.04
CA ALA A 41 1.67 0.94 1.02
C ALA A 41 1.03 1.79 2.14
N LEU A 42 0.11 2.69 1.77
CA LEU A 42 -0.87 3.24 2.70
C LEU A 42 -2.13 2.38 2.66
N LEU A 43 -2.14 1.30 3.45
CA LEU A 43 -3.28 0.39 3.52
C LEU A 43 -4.42 1.02 4.33
N LEU A 44 -5.59 1.14 3.71
CA LEU A 44 -6.81 1.63 4.34
C LEU A 44 -7.77 0.47 4.52
N TYR A 45 -8.27 0.29 5.75
CA TYR A 45 -9.29 -0.72 6.04
C TYR A 45 -10.26 -0.21 7.10
N GLU A 46 -11.47 -0.76 7.12
CA GLU A 46 -12.47 -0.41 8.14
C GLU A 46 -12.45 -1.42 9.27
N ARG A 47 -12.48 -0.92 10.51
CA ARG A 47 -12.64 -1.74 11.71
C ARG A 47 -13.57 -1.02 12.68
N ALA A 48 -14.62 -1.71 13.12
CA ALA A 48 -15.62 -1.15 14.02
C ALA A 48 -16.25 0.18 13.55
N GLY A 49 -16.36 0.37 12.23
CA GLY A 49 -16.92 1.58 11.62
C GLY A 49 -15.93 2.72 11.42
N GLU A 50 -14.67 2.55 11.82
CA GLU A 50 -13.61 3.56 11.68
C GLU A 50 -12.61 3.16 10.59
N LEU A 51 -12.13 4.16 9.85
CA LEU A 51 -11.06 3.97 8.87
C LEU A 51 -9.71 3.91 9.59
N CYS A 52 -8.97 2.83 9.34
CA CYS A 52 -7.73 2.50 10.02
C CYS A 52 -6.57 2.37 9.02
N VAL A 53 -5.37 2.65 9.51
CA VAL A 53 -4.09 2.42 8.80
C VAL A 53 -3.21 1.53 9.69
N PRO A 54 -2.76 0.36 9.22
CA PRO A 54 -1.82 -0.45 9.96
C PRO A 54 -0.41 0.10 9.80
N PHE A 55 0.39 -0.01 10.85
CA PHE A 55 1.82 0.25 10.83
C PHE A 55 2.58 -1.02 11.19
N VAL A 56 3.78 -1.15 10.65
CA VAL A 56 4.75 -2.19 10.99
C VAL A 56 5.81 -1.64 11.92
N LEU A 57 6.36 -2.51 12.77
CA LEU A 57 7.60 -2.26 13.48
C LEU A 57 8.73 -2.87 12.65
N ARG A 58 9.63 -2.03 12.15
CA ARG A 58 10.79 -2.51 11.39
C ARG A 58 11.66 -3.40 12.26
N ARG A 59 12.04 -4.56 11.72
CA ARG A 59 12.90 -5.50 12.44
C ARG A 59 14.19 -4.80 12.91
N PRO A 60 14.66 -5.11 14.14
CA PRO A 60 15.80 -4.40 14.73
C PRO A 60 17.14 -4.70 14.05
N ASP A 61 17.19 -5.71 13.18
CA ASP A 61 18.37 -6.15 12.42
C ASP A 61 18.46 -5.55 11.02
N LEU A 62 17.52 -4.68 10.63
CA LEU A 62 17.59 -3.97 9.34
C LEU A 62 18.74 -2.95 9.34
N PRO A 63 19.49 -2.86 8.22
CA PRO A 63 20.63 -1.94 8.11
C PRO A 63 20.20 -0.47 8.23
N ASP A 64 18.94 -0.16 7.86
CA ASP A 64 18.36 1.18 7.93
C ASP A 64 17.11 1.21 8.83
N HIS A 65 17.09 2.20 9.75
CA HIS A 65 15.96 2.55 10.63
C HIS A 65 15.37 1.41 11.49
N PRO A 66 16.18 0.66 12.26
CA PRO A 66 15.72 -0.44 13.08
C PRO A 66 14.75 0.03 14.19
N GLY A 67 13.68 -0.74 14.43
CA GLY A 67 12.72 -0.49 15.51
C GLY A 67 11.76 0.69 15.28
N GLN A 68 11.82 1.36 14.13
CA GLN A 68 10.91 2.46 13.82
C GLN A 68 9.53 1.95 13.38
N VAL A 69 8.49 2.72 13.74
CA VAL A 69 7.14 2.55 13.20
C VAL A 69 7.14 3.05 11.76
N ALA A 70 6.72 2.20 10.83
CA ALA A 70 6.70 2.51 9.41
C ALA A 70 5.39 2.03 8.78
N LEU A 71 5.10 2.56 7.60
CA LEU A 71 4.14 1.94 6.70
C LEU A 71 4.77 0.67 6.09
N PRO A 72 3.96 -0.34 5.74
CA PRO A 72 4.46 -1.52 5.03
C PRO A 72 5.13 -1.13 3.73
N GLY A 73 6.26 -1.74 3.40
CA GLY A 73 6.95 -1.42 2.17
C GLY A 73 8.41 -1.83 2.12
N GLY A 74 8.95 -1.81 0.92
CA GLY A 74 10.27 -2.38 0.66
C GLY A 74 10.77 -2.10 -0.74
N THR A 75 11.87 -2.77 -1.08
CA THR A 75 12.55 -2.60 -2.37
C THR A 75 11.71 -3.21 -3.49
N VAL A 76 11.61 -2.50 -4.61
CA VAL A 76 11.00 -3.03 -5.84
C VAL A 76 11.97 -4.02 -6.46
N LYS A 77 11.55 -5.28 -6.62
CA LYS A 77 12.41 -6.34 -7.19
C LYS A 77 12.46 -6.23 -8.72
N PRO A 78 13.49 -6.80 -9.38
CA PRO A 78 13.54 -6.83 -10.84
C PRO A 78 12.30 -7.48 -11.44
N GLY A 79 11.61 -6.77 -12.32
CA GLY A 79 10.39 -7.23 -12.97
C GLY A 79 9.09 -6.88 -12.25
N GLU A 80 9.16 -6.30 -11.05
CA GLU A 80 8.01 -5.74 -10.34
C GLU A 80 7.78 -4.27 -10.74
N ASP A 81 6.51 -3.87 -10.82
CA ASP A 81 6.12 -2.47 -10.65
C ASP A 81 5.96 -2.09 -9.16
N ALA A 82 5.74 -0.81 -8.88
CA ALA A 82 5.56 -0.31 -7.51
C ALA A 82 4.33 -0.91 -6.82
N TRP A 83 3.25 -1.20 -7.54
CA TRP A 83 2.07 -1.82 -6.94
C TRP A 83 2.37 -3.28 -6.55
N GLU A 84 2.96 -4.05 -7.45
CA GLU A 84 3.35 -5.44 -7.20
C GLU A 84 4.29 -5.54 -5.99
N ALA A 85 5.28 -4.65 -5.90
CA ALA A 85 6.16 -4.57 -4.76
C ALA A 85 5.41 -4.21 -3.46
N ALA A 86 4.57 -3.17 -3.47
CA ALA A 86 3.81 -2.75 -2.28
C ALA A 86 2.84 -3.85 -1.80
N ALA A 87 2.12 -4.49 -2.72
CA ALA A 87 1.17 -5.56 -2.41
C ALA A 87 1.88 -6.78 -1.82
N ARG A 88 3.03 -7.17 -2.39
CA ARG A 88 3.88 -8.23 -1.84
C ARG A 88 4.36 -7.91 -0.42
N GLU A 89 4.85 -6.70 -0.17
CA GLU A 89 5.34 -6.31 1.16
C GLU A 89 4.20 -6.28 2.19
N VAL A 90 2.98 -5.86 1.81
CA VAL A 90 1.80 -5.95 2.67
C VAL A 90 1.49 -7.40 3.03
N GLU A 91 1.58 -8.32 2.08
CA GLU A 91 1.39 -9.74 2.35
C GLU A 91 2.47 -10.30 3.27
N GLU A 92 3.74 -9.98 3.01
CA GLU A 92 4.89 -10.45 3.81
C GLU A 92 4.87 -9.89 5.25
N GLU A 93 4.55 -8.60 5.44
CA GLU A 93 4.67 -7.92 6.75
C GLU A 93 3.38 -7.89 7.57
N ILE A 94 2.20 -7.86 6.92
CA ILE A 94 0.89 -7.76 7.58
C ILE A 94 0.08 -9.06 7.46
N GLY A 95 0.38 -9.90 6.46
CA GLY A 95 -0.36 -11.15 6.22
C GLY A 95 -1.70 -10.97 5.48
N VAL A 96 -1.94 -9.81 4.87
CA VAL A 96 -3.11 -9.60 4.01
C VAL A 96 -2.75 -10.07 2.60
N PRO A 97 -3.49 -11.03 2.02
CA PRO A 97 -3.19 -11.54 0.68
C PRO A 97 -3.21 -10.42 -0.37
N ALA A 98 -2.20 -10.38 -1.26
CA ALA A 98 -2.13 -9.37 -2.31
C ALA A 98 -3.36 -9.36 -3.22
N ALA A 99 -4.00 -10.52 -3.42
CA ALA A 99 -5.23 -10.68 -4.21
C ALA A 99 -6.46 -10.00 -3.60
N ASP A 100 -6.46 -9.73 -2.29
CA ASP A 100 -7.55 -9.04 -1.58
C ASP A 100 -7.37 -7.52 -1.56
N LEU A 101 -6.23 -7.02 -2.05
CA LEU A 101 -5.93 -5.59 -2.10
C LEU A 101 -6.52 -4.96 -3.35
N GLU A 102 -7.30 -3.89 -3.17
CA GLU A 102 -7.76 -3.05 -4.27
C GLU A 102 -6.87 -1.80 -4.38
N PRO A 103 -6.16 -1.59 -5.50
CA PRO A 103 -5.41 -0.37 -5.70
C PRO A 103 -6.40 0.80 -5.84
N ILE A 104 -6.08 1.92 -5.18
CA ILE A 104 -6.87 3.16 -5.27
C ILE A 104 -6.15 4.19 -6.16
N GLY A 105 -4.82 4.28 -6.06
CA GLY A 105 -3.98 5.15 -6.88
C GLY A 105 -2.58 5.31 -6.26
N ALA A 106 -1.70 6.03 -6.95
CA ALA A 106 -0.33 6.31 -6.50
C ALA A 106 -0.13 7.80 -6.20
N GLY A 107 0.71 8.11 -5.21
CA GLY A 107 1.20 9.47 -4.99
C GLY A 107 2.39 9.80 -5.91
N THR A 108 2.81 11.07 -5.90
CA THR A 108 4.07 11.46 -6.56
C THR A 108 5.26 10.78 -5.86
N PRO A 109 6.21 10.16 -6.61
CA PRO A 109 7.42 9.59 -6.02
C PRO A 109 8.21 10.62 -5.21
N ILE A 110 8.75 10.17 -4.07
CA ILE A 110 9.57 10.98 -3.15
C ILE A 110 11.00 10.44 -3.19
N TYR A 111 12.00 11.34 -3.22
CA TYR A 111 13.43 11.02 -3.31
C TYR A 111 14.22 11.69 -2.19
#